data_AF-W7QTN6-F1
#
_entry.id   AF-W7QTN6-F1
#
_cell.length_a   1.000
_cell.length_b   1.000
_cell.length_c   1.000
_cell.angle_alpha   90.00
_cell.angle_beta   90.00
_cell.angle_gamma   90.00
#
_symmetry.space_group_name_H-M   'P 1'
#
loop_
_entity.id
_entity.type
_entity.pdbx_description
1 polymer ?
#
loop_
_entity_poly.entity_id
_entity_poly.type
_entity_poly.pdbx_seq_one_letter_code
_entity_poly.pdbx_strand_id
1 'polypeptide(L)'
;VFGFFYSLVICISGFVMYSKIVISLFLLFSLIGCSNRVIHLVDDNGKEVGECTAGYYLHFYGLEDSIDYMLYQCAKGFIDKGYKVSGVLPLDRDYTLPKPPEGESWNKKLAMSHFKNGKITERKLGYVLAAIEYEYYLKIVDAEKRFAKGNIDETAFNKITQEAEFVWRGE
;
A
#
# COMPACT_ATOMS: atom_id res chain seq x y z
N VAL A 1 10.08 -40.91 -14.60
CA VAL A 1 10.26 -42.32 -14.20
C VAL A 1 11.74 -42.54 -13.94
N PHE A 2 12.13 -42.69 -12.66
CA PHE A 2 13.43 -43.12 -12.08
C PHE A 2 14.71 -42.39 -12.54
N GLY A 3 15.57 -41.76 -11.72
CA GLY A 3 15.84 -41.88 -10.29
C GLY A 3 16.90 -42.94 -10.02
N PHE A 4 18.19 -42.58 -9.95
CA PHE A 4 19.31 -43.37 -9.36
C PHE A 4 20.50 -42.40 -9.10
N PHE A 5 21.32 -42.41 -8.04
CA PHE A 5 21.41 -43.10 -6.76
C PHE A 5 22.43 -42.29 -5.90
N TYR A 6 22.25 -42.30 -4.57
CA TYR A 6 23.25 -41.96 -3.53
C TYR A 6 24.58 -42.71 -3.76
N SER A 7 25.79 -42.37 -3.28
CA SER A 7 26.28 -41.67 -2.08
C SER A 7 27.82 -41.63 -2.21
N LEU A 8 28.54 -40.70 -1.59
CA LEU A 8 29.60 -41.06 -0.62
C LEU A 8 30.21 -39.85 0.13
N VAL A 9 30.21 -40.02 1.45
CA VAL A 9 31.11 -39.53 2.50
C VAL A 9 31.14 -38.04 2.84
N ILE A 10 30.57 -37.81 4.00
CA ILE A 10 30.68 -36.67 4.90
C ILE A 10 32.10 -36.60 5.51
N CYS A 11 32.75 -35.44 5.41
CA CYS A 11 33.72 -34.98 6.39
C CYS A 11 33.12 -33.81 7.18
N ILE A 12 32.66 -34.09 8.39
CA ILE A 12 32.35 -33.06 9.40
C ILE A 12 33.61 -32.84 10.22
N SER A 13 34.13 -31.62 10.18
CA SER A 13 34.85 -31.00 11.30
C SER A 13 34.94 -29.50 11.04
N GLY A 14 33.82 -28.83 11.34
CA GLY A 14 33.66 -27.39 11.17
C GLY A 14 32.35 -26.94 11.78
N PHE A 15 32.29 -27.00 13.11
CA PHE A 15 31.35 -26.34 14.01
C PHE A 15 29.96 -25.93 13.44
N VAL A 16 28.97 -26.73 13.82
CA VAL A 16 27.54 -26.46 13.76
C VAL A 16 27.22 -25.20 14.60
N MET A 17 27.44 -24.02 14.03
CA MET A 17 26.97 -22.74 14.59
C MET A 17 26.37 -21.82 13.51
N TYR A 18 26.28 -22.28 12.26
CA TYR A 18 25.62 -21.55 11.17
C TYR A 18 24.19 -22.04 10.88
N SER A 19 23.83 -23.28 11.21
CA SER A 19 22.52 -23.86 10.86
C SER A 19 21.35 -23.20 11.61
N LYS A 20 21.48 -22.94 12.92
CA LYS A 20 20.44 -22.22 13.68
C LYS A 20 20.35 -20.74 13.31
N ILE A 21 21.48 -20.09 13.00
CA ILE A 21 21.51 -18.69 12.60
C ILE A 21 20.87 -18.50 11.21
N VAL A 22 21.17 -19.39 10.26
CA VAL A 22 20.57 -19.37 8.91
C VAL A 22 19.07 -19.68 8.96
N ILE A 23 18.63 -20.65 9.76
CA ILE A 23 17.20 -20.93 9.97
C ILE A 23 16.50 -19.76 10.68
N SER A 24 17.16 -19.13 11.66
CA SER A 24 16.65 -17.94 12.35
C SER A 24 16.54 -16.73 11.42
N LEU A 25 17.53 -16.51 10.55
CA LEU A 25 17.52 -15.46 9.53
C LEU A 25 16.41 -15.70 8.49
N PHE A 26 16.21 -16.94 8.05
CA PHE A 26 15.17 -17.30 7.09
C PHE A 26 13.74 -17.11 7.67
N LEU A 27 13.56 -17.44 8.96
CA LEU A 27 12.32 -17.15 9.68
C LEU A 27 12.09 -15.64 9.87
N LEU A 28 13.15 -14.86 10.10
CA LEU A 28 13.07 -13.40 10.19
C LEU A 28 12.67 -12.72 8.87
N PHE A 29 13.12 -13.24 7.72
CA PHE A 29 12.76 -12.71 6.39
C PHE A 29 11.30 -12.98 6.00
N SER A 30 10.64 -13.97 6.61
CA SER A 30 9.25 -14.34 6.32
C SER A 30 8.22 -13.37 6.95
N LEU A 31 8.68 -12.38 7.72
CA LEU A 31 7.83 -11.38 8.37
C LEU A 31 7.62 -10.09 7.56
N ILE A 32 8.17 -10.01 6.34
CA ILE A 32 7.92 -8.88 5.44
C ILE A 32 6.50 -9.05 4.84
N GLY A 33 5.49 -8.64 5.60
CA GLY A 33 4.08 -8.76 5.23
C GLY A 33 3.52 -7.48 4.57
N CYS A 34 2.61 -7.65 3.62
CA CYS A 34 1.68 -6.60 3.22
C CYS A 34 0.63 -6.44 4.32
N SER A 35 0.41 -5.22 4.83
CA SER A 35 -0.76 -4.94 5.66
C SER A 35 -1.93 -4.62 4.74
N ASN A 36 -3.03 -5.34 4.90
CA ASN A 36 -4.26 -5.14 4.15
C ASN A 36 -5.47 -5.30 5.08
N ARG A 37 -6.56 -4.62 4.74
CA ARG A 37 -7.82 -4.71 5.45
C ARG A 37 -9.00 -4.60 4.49
N VAL A 38 -10.05 -5.33 4.81
CA VAL A 38 -11.33 -5.36 4.10
C VAL A 38 -12.43 -4.89 5.04
N ILE A 39 -13.37 -4.12 4.52
CA ILE A 39 -14.64 -3.80 5.18
C ILE A 39 -15.79 -4.08 4.23
N HIS A 40 -16.93 -4.49 4.80
CA HIS A 40 -18.15 -4.73 4.06
C HIS A 40 -19.16 -3.62 4.32
N LEU A 41 -19.92 -3.27 3.30
CA LEU A 41 -20.98 -2.27 3.34
C LEU A 41 -22.30 -3.03 3.42
N VAL A 42 -23.09 -2.77 4.46
CA VAL A 42 -24.34 -3.50 4.71
C VAL A 42 -25.54 -2.54 4.77
N ASP A 43 -26.67 -3.00 4.28
CA ASP A 43 -27.95 -2.29 4.40
C ASP A 43 -28.56 -2.45 5.80
N ASP A 44 -29.73 -1.84 6.02
CA ASP A 44 -30.42 -1.89 7.31
C ASP A 44 -30.89 -3.29 7.71
N ASN A 45 -31.02 -4.21 6.75
CA ASN A 45 -31.36 -5.61 7.00
C ASN A 45 -30.11 -6.48 7.25
N GLY A 46 -28.92 -5.88 7.23
CA GLY A 46 -27.64 -6.58 7.38
C GLY A 46 -27.19 -7.30 6.10
N LYS A 47 -27.81 -7.03 4.95
CA LYS A 47 -27.37 -7.59 3.67
C LYS A 47 -26.19 -6.80 3.13
N GLU A 48 -25.14 -7.50 2.71
CA GLU A 48 -24.00 -6.90 2.06
C GLU A 48 -24.36 -6.32 0.67
N VAL A 49 -23.93 -5.09 0.43
CA VAL A 49 -24.14 -4.34 -0.82
C VAL A 49 -22.84 -3.89 -1.48
N GLY A 50 -21.70 -4.10 -0.83
CA GLY A 50 -20.38 -3.77 -1.38
C GLY A 50 -19.24 -4.10 -0.41
N GLU A 51 -18.03 -4.00 -0.93
CA GLU A 51 -16.78 -4.28 -0.21
C GLU A 51 -15.75 -3.19 -0.54
N CYS A 52 -14.97 -2.79 0.46
CA CYS A 52 -13.82 -1.92 0.30
C CYS A 52 -12.57 -2.60 0.82
N THR A 53 -11.52 -2.63 0.01
CA THR A 53 -10.23 -3.25 0.35
C THR A 53 -9.11 -2.24 0.16
N ALA A 54 -8.23 -2.13 1.14
CA ALA A 54 -7.04 -1.29 1.08
C ALA A 54 -5.84 -2.03 1.69
N GLY A 55 -4.68 -1.86 1.08
CA GLY A 55 -3.43 -2.42 1.58
C GLY A 55 -2.22 -1.74 0.96
N TYR A 56 -1.12 -1.76 1.71
CA TYR A 56 0.12 -1.12 1.31
C TYR A 56 1.31 -2.03 1.57
N TYR A 57 2.31 -1.89 0.71
CA TYR A 57 3.59 -2.56 0.86
C TYR A 57 4.58 -1.63 1.55
N LEU A 58 5.05 -2.01 2.74
CA LEU A 58 6.18 -1.37 3.43
C LEU A 58 6.07 0.16 3.60
N HIS A 59 4.93 0.65 4.10
CA HIS A 59 4.88 2.01 4.65
C HIS A 59 5.44 2.00 6.07
N PHE A 60 6.64 2.57 6.26
CA PHE A 60 7.28 2.64 7.58
C PHE A 60 6.59 3.61 8.56
N TYR A 61 5.78 4.55 8.05
CA TYR A 61 5.04 5.54 8.84
C TYR A 61 3.61 5.62 8.35
N GLY A 62 2.65 5.71 9.27
CA GLY A 62 1.25 5.95 8.96
C GLY A 62 0.57 4.82 8.18
N LEU A 63 1.10 3.58 8.19
CA LEU A 63 0.55 2.44 7.44
C LEU A 63 -0.93 2.20 7.75
N GLU A 64 -1.27 2.03 9.03
CA GLU A 64 -2.66 1.78 9.44
C GLU A 64 -3.56 2.99 9.16
N ASP A 65 -3.04 4.21 9.30
CA ASP A 65 -3.79 5.43 8.95
C ASP A 65 -3.99 5.58 7.44
N SER A 66 -3.05 5.12 6.60
CA SER A 66 -3.22 5.05 5.15
C SER A 66 -4.32 4.06 4.76
N ILE A 67 -4.34 2.88 5.39
CA ILE A 67 -5.38 1.86 5.18
C ILE A 67 -6.74 2.43 5.61
N ASP A 68 -6.84 2.95 6.84
CA ASP A 68 -8.08 3.52 7.37
C ASP A 68 -8.60 4.64 6.46
N TYR A 69 -7.71 5.51 5.98
CA TYR A 69 -8.07 6.60 5.08
C TYR A 69 -8.66 6.10 3.77
N MET A 70 -8.03 5.13 3.10
CA MET A 70 -8.55 4.61 1.83
C MET A 70 -9.86 3.85 2.00
N LEU A 71 -10.00 3.08 3.09
CA LEU A 71 -11.25 2.41 3.42
C LEU A 71 -12.37 3.43 3.64
N TYR A 72 -12.10 4.52 4.37
CA TYR A 72 -13.06 5.60 4.53
C TYR A 72 -13.39 6.28 3.19
N GLN A 73 -12.40 6.60 2.36
CA GLN A 73 -12.63 7.22 1.05
C GLN A 73 -13.48 6.35 0.13
N CYS A 74 -13.31 5.02 0.18
CA CYS A 74 -14.14 4.07 -0.54
C CYS A 74 -15.58 4.02 0.02
N ALA A 75 -15.74 3.98 1.35
CA ALA A 75 -17.03 3.81 2.01
C ALA A 75 -17.86 5.10 2.13
N LYS A 76 -17.26 6.30 2.05
CA LYS A 76 -17.92 7.57 2.38
C LYS A 76 -19.26 7.77 1.68
N GLY A 77 -19.34 7.46 0.37
CA GLY A 77 -20.57 7.65 -0.39
C GLY A 77 -21.70 6.68 -0.02
N PHE A 78 -21.37 5.57 0.63
CA PHE A 78 -22.35 4.64 1.21
C PHE A 78 -22.76 5.09 2.61
N ILE A 79 -21.80 5.55 3.42
CA ILE A 79 -22.07 6.13 4.75
C ILE A 79 -23.02 7.32 4.63
N ASP A 80 -22.78 8.22 3.67
CA ASP A 80 -23.64 9.39 3.39
C ASP A 80 -25.07 9.00 2.99
N LYS A 81 -25.26 7.77 2.48
CA LYS A 81 -26.57 7.20 2.12
C LYS A 81 -27.22 6.39 3.25
N GLY A 82 -26.59 6.30 4.41
CA GLY A 82 -27.10 5.58 5.58
C GLY A 82 -26.72 4.10 5.66
N TYR A 83 -25.87 3.59 4.75
CA TYR A 83 -25.36 2.22 4.87
C TYR A 83 -24.39 2.10 6.04
N LYS A 84 -24.31 0.90 6.63
CA LYS A 84 -23.44 0.61 7.77
C LYS A 84 -22.15 -0.06 7.29
N VAL A 85 -21.08 0.13 8.06
CA VAL A 85 -19.79 -0.53 7.83
C VAL A 85 -19.68 -1.72 8.78
N SER A 86 -19.36 -2.89 8.23
CA SER A 86 -18.99 -4.09 8.97
C SER A 86 -17.49 -4.34 8.79
N GLY A 87 -16.74 -4.41 9.90
CA GLY A 87 -15.28 -4.53 9.91
C GLY A 87 -14.62 -3.48 10.80
N VAL A 88 -13.30 -3.37 10.72
CA VAL A 88 -12.52 -2.43 11.55
C VAL A 88 -12.30 -1.14 10.76
N LEU A 89 -13.12 -0.12 11.03
CA LEU A 89 -12.93 1.25 10.54
C LEU A 89 -13.41 2.26 11.62
N PRO A 90 -12.51 3.08 12.19
CA PRO A 90 -12.88 4.09 13.18
C PRO A 90 -13.65 5.28 12.57
N LEU A 91 -14.98 5.17 12.49
CA LEU A 91 -15.85 6.16 11.84
C LEU A 91 -15.93 7.52 12.58
N ASP A 92 -15.54 7.56 13.85
CA ASP A 92 -15.48 8.78 14.67
C ASP A 92 -14.23 9.64 14.40
N ARG A 93 -13.31 9.17 13.54
CA ARG A 93 -12.06 9.85 13.24
C ARG A 93 -12.23 10.96 12.19
N ASP A 94 -11.46 12.03 12.33
CA ASP A 94 -11.34 13.07 11.31
C ASP A 94 -10.42 12.64 10.14
N TYR A 95 -11.03 12.21 9.04
CA TYR A 95 -10.38 11.84 7.78
C TYR A 95 -10.08 13.02 6.84
N THR A 96 -10.14 14.27 7.32
CA THR A 96 -9.81 15.44 6.49
C THR A 96 -8.33 15.39 6.07
N LEU A 97 -8.10 15.46 4.75
CA LEU A 97 -6.77 15.56 4.17
C LEU A 97 -6.17 16.95 4.47
N PRO A 98 -4.94 17.04 5.01
CA PRO A 98 -4.32 18.34 5.24
C PRO A 98 -4.00 19.02 3.90
N LYS A 99 -4.15 20.35 3.85
CA LYS A 99 -3.80 21.13 2.66
C LYS A 99 -2.27 21.12 2.46
N PRO A 100 -1.78 21.05 1.21
CA PRO A 100 -0.37 21.25 0.93
C PRO A 100 0.05 22.71 1.19
N PRO A 101 1.35 22.99 1.28
CA PRO A 101 1.86 24.35 1.27
C PRO A 101 1.33 25.18 0.09
N GLU A 102 1.25 26.49 0.27
CA GLU A 102 0.75 27.38 -0.76
C GLU A 102 1.60 27.29 -2.04
N GLY A 103 0.92 27.09 -3.19
CA GLY A 103 1.56 26.93 -4.49
C GLY A 103 2.16 25.54 -4.75
N GLU A 104 2.06 24.60 -3.81
CA GLU A 104 2.61 23.25 -3.94
C GLU A 104 1.51 22.18 -3.98
N SER A 105 1.85 21.02 -4.55
CA SER A 105 1.07 19.79 -4.45
C SER A 105 1.80 18.79 -3.57
N TRP A 106 1.04 17.95 -2.86
CA TRP A 106 1.66 16.88 -2.09
C TRP A 106 2.40 15.89 -3.00
N ASN A 107 3.59 15.53 -2.59
CA ASN A 107 4.34 14.37 -3.04
C ASN A 107 4.98 13.71 -1.81
N LYS A 108 5.53 12.51 -1.97
CA LYS A 108 6.09 11.72 -0.86
C LYS A 108 7.21 12.48 -0.14
N LYS A 109 8.12 13.09 -0.89
CA LYS A 109 9.25 13.85 -0.33
C LYS A 109 8.80 15.03 0.53
N LEU A 110 7.88 15.84 0.02
CA LEU A 110 7.33 17.00 0.73
C LEU A 110 6.56 16.58 1.98
N ALA A 111 5.70 15.56 1.85
CA ALA A 111 4.94 15.00 2.97
C ALA A 111 5.87 14.51 4.08
N MET A 112 6.93 13.77 3.72
CA MET A 112 7.91 13.29 4.69
C MET A 112 8.70 14.42 5.35
N SER A 113 9.07 15.45 4.59
CA SER A 113 9.72 16.64 5.15
C SER A 113 8.82 17.34 6.16
N HIS A 114 7.53 17.50 5.85
CA HIS A 114 6.56 18.10 6.76
C HIS A 114 6.36 17.29 8.03
N PHE A 115 6.30 15.96 7.92
CA PHE A 115 6.22 15.08 9.09
C PHE A 115 7.45 15.18 9.98
N LYS A 116 8.66 15.08 9.40
CA LYS A 116 9.93 15.16 10.14
C LYS A 116 10.12 16.50 10.86
N ASN A 117 9.55 17.57 10.31
CA ASN A 117 9.58 18.91 10.89
C ASN A 117 8.39 19.19 11.83
N GLY A 118 7.57 18.18 12.17
CA GLY A 118 6.43 18.33 13.09
C GLY A 118 5.27 19.17 12.55
N LYS A 119 5.25 19.49 11.25
CA LYS A 119 4.18 20.29 10.62
C LYS A 119 2.90 19.48 10.40
N ILE A 120 3.01 18.16 10.28
CA ILE A 120 1.89 17.22 10.24
C ILE A 120 2.17 16.05 11.18
N THR A 121 1.11 15.49 11.77
CA THR A 121 1.19 14.26 12.56
C THR A 121 1.41 13.04 11.68
N GLU A 122 1.88 11.91 12.23
CA GLU A 122 2.01 10.63 11.51
C GLU A 122 0.70 10.19 10.85
N ARG A 123 -0.44 10.36 11.54
CA ARG A 123 -1.76 10.07 10.98
C ARG A 123 -2.05 10.85 9.71
N LYS A 124 -1.89 12.18 9.77
CA LYS A 124 -2.08 13.05 8.61
C LYS A 124 -1.06 12.76 7.50
N LEU A 125 0.16 12.32 7.84
CA LEU A 125 1.11 11.78 6.86
C LEU A 125 0.52 10.54 6.17
N GLY A 126 -0.02 9.58 6.91
CA GLY A 126 -0.66 8.39 6.33
C GLY A 126 -1.76 8.73 5.33
N TYR A 127 -2.56 9.76 5.61
CA TYR A 127 -3.62 10.24 4.71
C TYR A 127 -3.06 10.83 3.43
N VAL A 128 -2.02 11.67 3.56
CA VAL A 128 -1.34 12.27 2.41
C VAL A 128 -0.72 11.19 1.53
N LEU A 129 0.05 10.26 2.11
CA LEU A 129 0.68 9.17 1.38
C LEU A 129 -0.36 8.31 0.64
N ALA A 130 -1.45 7.98 1.31
CA ALA A 130 -2.55 7.23 0.72
C ALA A 130 -3.18 7.95 -0.48
N ALA A 131 -3.48 9.25 -0.32
CA ALA A 131 -4.09 10.05 -1.36
C ALA A 131 -3.20 10.16 -2.62
N ILE A 132 -1.92 10.51 -2.44
CA ILE A 132 -1.00 10.70 -3.57
C ILE A 132 -0.67 9.36 -4.28
N GLU A 133 -0.60 8.26 -3.53
CA GLU A 133 -0.35 6.94 -4.12
C GLU A 133 -1.58 6.42 -4.86
N TYR A 134 -2.79 6.73 -4.38
CA TYR A 134 -4.01 6.40 -5.10
C TYR A 134 -4.10 7.16 -6.44
N GLU A 135 -3.76 8.45 -6.46
CA GLU A 135 -3.69 9.22 -7.70
C GLU A 135 -2.65 8.66 -8.69
N TYR A 136 -1.48 8.28 -8.17
CA TYR A 136 -0.45 7.59 -8.96
C TYR A 136 -0.99 6.29 -9.55
N TYR A 137 -1.59 5.43 -8.72
CA TYR A 137 -2.15 4.14 -9.14
C TYR A 137 -3.18 4.31 -10.27
N LEU A 138 -4.10 5.28 -10.15
CA LEU A 138 -5.09 5.56 -11.19
C LEU A 138 -4.45 5.95 -12.53
N LYS A 139 -3.35 6.72 -12.51
CA LYS A 139 -2.60 7.07 -13.73
C LYS A 139 -1.93 5.86 -14.36
N ILE A 140 -1.34 4.98 -13.56
CA ILE A 140 -0.70 3.76 -14.05
C ILE A 140 -1.72 2.83 -14.71
N VAL A 141 -2.85 2.57 -14.03
CA VAL A 141 -3.91 1.70 -14.56
C VAL A 141 -4.52 2.25 -15.87
N ASP A 142 -4.71 3.57 -15.97
CA ASP A 142 -5.16 4.18 -17.24
C ASP A 142 -4.12 3.98 -18.36
N ALA A 143 -2.84 4.23 -18.06
CA ALA A 143 -1.76 4.05 -19.03
C ALA A 143 -1.66 2.59 -19.51
N GLU A 144 -1.70 1.62 -18.59
CA GLU A 144 -1.70 0.19 -18.90
C GLU A 144 -2.88 -0.20 -19.79
N LYS A 145 -4.09 0.28 -19.46
CA LYS A 145 -5.29 0.03 -20.24
C LYS A 145 -5.20 0.60 -21.65
N ARG A 146 -4.63 1.80 -21.82
CA ARG A 146 -4.45 2.43 -23.12
C ARG A 146 -3.38 1.73 -23.94
N PHE A 147 -2.28 1.32 -23.31
CA PHE A 147 -1.22 0.55 -23.95
C PHE A 147 -1.72 -0.82 -24.43
N ALA A 148 -2.41 -1.56 -23.56
CA ALA A 148 -3.00 -2.86 -23.89
C ALA A 148 -4.02 -2.81 -25.05
N LYS A 149 -4.68 -1.66 -25.25
CA LYS A 149 -5.61 -1.42 -26.36
C LYS A 149 -4.93 -0.94 -27.64
N GLY A 150 -3.62 -0.68 -27.62
CA GLY A 150 -2.88 -0.08 -28.74
C GLY A 150 -3.19 1.41 -28.95
N ASN A 151 -3.76 2.10 -27.97
CA ASN A 151 -4.06 3.53 -28.06
C ASN A 151 -2.81 4.42 -27.87
N ILE A 152 -1.77 3.86 -27.26
CA ILE A 152 -0.46 4.50 -27.06
C ILE A 152 0.63 3.47 -27.34
N ASP A 153 1.78 3.93 -27.80
CA ASP A 153 2.97 3.10 -27.97
C ASP A 153 3.78 3.00 -26.68
N GLU A 154 4.85 2.21 -26.72
CA GLU A 154 5.75 1.98 -25.58
C GLU A 154 6.45 3.27 -25.12
N THR A 155 6.77 4.18 -26.05
CA THR A 155 7.45 5.45 -25.72
C THR A 155 6.52 6.35 -24.91
N ALA A 156 5.27 6.48 -25.35
CA ALA A 156 4.25 7.24 -24.64
C ALA A 156 3.90 6.61 -23.29
N PHE A 157 3.79 5.28 -23.22
CA PHE A 157 3.56 4.57 -21.96
C PHE A 157 4.68 4.85 -20.95
N ASN A 158 5.94 4.65 -21.34
CA ASN A 158 7.11 4.89 -20.48
C ASN A 158 7.20 6.34 -20.00
N LYS A 159 6.87 7.30 -20.87
CA LYS A 159 6.83 8.71 -20.48
C LYS A 159 5.78 8.98 -19.40
N ILE A 160 4.55 8.46 -19.58
CA ILE A 160 3.47 8.66 -18.61
C ILE A 160 3.82 8.04 -17.25
N THR A 161 4.38 6.84 -17.24
CA THR A 161 4.72 6.15 -15.98
C THR A 161 5.85 6.88 -15.24
N GLN A 162 6.88 7.35 -15.96
CA GLN A 162 7.96 8.16 -15.38
C GLN A 162 7.47 9.50 -14.82
N GLU A 163 6.64 10.23 -15.58
CA GLU A 163 6.07 11.49 -15.11
C GLU A 163 5.17 11.29 -13.88
N ALA A 164 4.36 10.22 -13.87
CA ALA A 164 3.52 9.88 -12.73
C ALA A 164 4.35 9.54 -11.49
N GLU A 165 5.43 8.77 -11.65
CA GLU A 165 6.33 8.42 -10.56
C GLU A 165 7.05 9.65 -10.00
N PHE A 166 7.54 10.54 -10.88
CA PHE A 166 8.18 11.79 -10.46
C PHE A 166 7.22 12.68 -9.65
N VAL A 167 5.96 12.83 -10.10
CA VAL A 167 4.94 13.59 -9.36
C VAL A 167 4.64 12.95 -8.00
N TRP A 168 4.52 11.63 -7.94
CA TRP A 168 4.23 10.90 -6.70
C TRP A 168 5.38 10.98 -5.69
N ARG A 169 6.62 10.75 -6.14
CA ARG A 169 7.81 10.74 -5.26
C ARG A 169 8.29 12.15 -4.92
N GLY A 170 8.29 13.05 -5.89
CA GLY A 170 8.90 14.38 -5.79
C GLY A 170 10.42 14.38 -5.97
N GLU A 171 10.99 13.33 -6.58
CA GLU A 171 12.42 13.16 -6.90
C GLU A 171 12.67 12.11 -7.96
#